data_AF-U5Y5Q6-F1
#
_entry.id   AF-U5Y5Q6-F1
#
_cell.length_a   1.000
_cell.length_b   1.000
_cell.length_c   1.000
_cell.angle_alpha   90.00
_cell.angle_beta   90.00
_cell.angle_gamma   90.00
#
_symmetry.space_group_name_H-M   'P 1'
#
loop_
_entity.id
_entity.type
_entity.pdbx_description
1 polymer ?
#
loop_
_entity_poly.entity_id
_entity_poly.type
_entity_poly.pdbx_seq_one_letter_code
_entity_poly.pdbx_strand_id
1 'polypeptide(L)'
;RITLGFTQADVGLALGNLYGKMFSQTTICRFEALQLSFKNMCKLKPLLQRWLNEAENSENPQDMYKIERVFVDTRKRKRRTSLEGTVRSALESYFMKCPKPN
;
A
#
# COMPACT_ATOMS: atom_id res chain seq x y z
N ARG A 1 -4.93 13.94 7.50
CA ARG A 1 -4.63 13.67 6.06
C ARG A 1 -5.17 14.74 5.14
N ILE A 2 -6.50 14.87 4.97
CA ILE A 2 -7.11 15.82 4.00
C ILE A 2 -6.71 17.26 4.31
N THR A 3 -6.81 17.68 5.58
CA THR A 3 -6.39 19.01 6.03
C THR A 3 -4.91 19.30 5.79
N LEU A 4 -4.07 18.26 5.80
CA LEU A 4 -2.62 18.36 5.54
C LEU A 4 -2.28 18.24 4.03
N GLY A 5 -3.30 18.12 3.16
CA GLY A 5 -3.11 18.05 1.70
C GLY A 5 -2.61 16.71 1.14
N PHE A 6 -2.62 15.63 1.93
CA PHE A 6 -2.12 14.32 1.47
C PHE A 6 -3.21 13.47 0.84
N THR A 7 -2.91 12.75 -0.25
CA THR A 7 -3.77 11.67 -0.79
C THR A 7 -3.54 10.35 -0.05
N GLN A 8 -4.45 9.38 -0.19
CA GLN A 8 -4.25 8.03 0.36
C GLN A 8 -3.03 7.31 -0.26
N ALA A 9 -2.71 7.61 -1.51
CA ALA A 9 -1.51 7.08 -2.17
C ALA A 9 -0.25 7.65 -1.52
N ASP A 10 -0.23 8.95 -1.23
CA ASP A 10 0.90 9.62 -0.59
C ASP A 10 1.15 9.06 0.81
N VAL A 11 0.09 8.84 1.61
CA VAL A 11 0.21 8.18 2.92
C VAL A 11 0.79 6.77 2.78
N GLY A 12 0.31 6.00 1.81
CA GLY A 12 0.82 4.65 1.57
C GLY A 12 2.30 4.62 1.17
N LEU A 13 2.76 5.66 0.49
CA LEU A 13 4.15 5.85 0.09
C LEU A 13 5.03 6.24 1.28
N ALA A 14 4.60 7.22 2.07
CA ALA A 14 5.33 7.71 3.24
C ALA A 14 5.61 6.61 4.25
N LEU A 15 4.61 5.78 4.54
CA LEU A 15 4.75 4.59 5.39
C LEU A 15 5.76 3.57 4.85
N GLY A 16 5.91 3.49 3.53
CA GLY A 16 6.90 2.61 2.89
C GLY A 16 8.34 2.98 3.23
N ASN A 17 8.61 4.27 3.38
CA ASN A 17 9.92 4.76 3.76
C ASN A 17 10.21 4.54 5.24
N LEU A 18 9.26 4.87 6.11
CA LEU A 18 9.38 4.74 7.56
C LEU A 18 9.49 3.29 8.05
N TYR A 19 8.83 2.35 7.37
CA TYR A 19 8.66 0.97 7.88
C TYR A 19 9.09 -0.13 6.91
N GLY A 20 9.77 0.23 5.82
CA GLY A 20 10.34 -0.73 4.87
C GLY A 20 9.32 -1.50 4.02
N LYS A 21 8.04 -1.15 4.09
CA LYS A 21 6.96 -1.81 3.33
C LYS A 21 5.97 -0.81 2.76
N MET A 22 5.95 -0.67 1.43
CA MET A 22 4.99 0.19 0.75
C MET A 22 3.56 -0.34 0.86
N PHE A 23 2.63 0.55 1.22
CA PHE A 23 1.19 0.30 1.23
C PHE A 23 0.53 0.94 0.01
N SER A 24 -0.52 0.32 -0.52
CA SER A 24 -1.28 0.90 -1.64
C SER A 24 -2.35 1.86 -1.12
N GLN A 25 -2.79 2.77 -1.99
CA GLN A 25 -3.98 3.59 -1.77
C GLN A 25 -5.17 2.75 -1.26
N THR A 26 -5.42 1.59 -1.87
CA THR A 26 -6.50 0.68 -1.46
C THR A 26 -6.35 0.18 -0.01
N THR A 27 -5.12 -0.03 0.47
CA THR A 27 -4.90 -0.41 1.87
C THR A 27 -5.29 0.74 2.81
N ILE A 28 -4.90 1.97 2.49
CA ILE A 28 -5.23 3.15 3.31
C ILE A 28 -6.74 3.42 3.27
N CYS A 29 -7.37 3.32 2.10
CA CYS A 29 -8.82 3.45 1.94
C CYS A 29 -9.59 2.45 2.81
N ARG A 30 -9.20 1.17 2.80
CA ARG A 30 -9.83 0.14 3.64
C ARG A 30 -9.58 0.35 5.13
N PHE A 31 -8.44 0.92 5.51
CA PHE A 31 -8.19 1.30 6.91
C PHE A 31 -9.13 2.42 7.35
N GLU A 32 -9.23 3.50 6.58
CA GLU A 32 -10.13 4.63 6.85
C GLU A 32 -11.60 4.20 6.92
N ALA A 33 -12.00 3.23 6.09
CA ALA A 33 -13.36 2.69 6.04
C ALA A 33 -13.65 1.55 7.04
N LEU A 34 -12.71 1.19 7.93
CA LEU A 34 -12.85 0.07 8.87
C LEU A 34 -13.05 -1.32 8.19
N GLN A 35 -12.58 -1.48 6.95
CA GLN A 35 -12.78 -2.67 6.10
C GLN A 35 -11.60 -3.64 6.07
N LEU A 36 -10.83 -3.72 7.14
CA LEU A 36 -9.76 -4.71 7.33
C LEU A 36 -10.12 -5.60 8.52
N SER A 37 -9.55 -6.79 8.57
CA SER A 37 -9.66 -7.62 9.77
C SER A 37 -9.11 -6.88 10.99
N PHE A 38 -9.65 -7.19 12.17
CA PHE A 38 -9.20 -6.60 13.44
C PHE A 38 -7.67 -6.67 13.61
N LYS A 39 -7.08 -7.84 13.37
CA LYS A 39 -5.63 -8.04 13.44
C LYS A 39 -4.86 -7.12 12.49
N ASN A 40 -5.37 -6.87 11.28
CA ASN A 40 -4.72 -5.96 10.33
C ASN A 40 -4.87 -4.49 10.75
N MET A 41 -6.03 -4.11 11.31
CA MET A 41 -6.23 -2.78 11.88
C MET A 41 -5.24 -2.50 13.00
N CYS A 42 -5.12 -3.40 13.98
CA CYS A 42 -4.17 -3.26 15.08
C CYS A 42 -2.72 -3.14 14.62
N LYS A 43 -2.35 -3.81 13.52
CA LYS A 43 -1.00 -3.69 12.93
C LYS A 43 -0.76 -2.36 12.24
N LEU A 44 -1.76 -1.79 11.56
CA LEU A 44 -1.63 -0.54 10.82
C LEU A 44 -1.75 0.71 11.69
N LYS A 45 -2.59 0.66 12.73
CA LYS A 45 -2.85 1.79 13.63
C LYS A 45 -1.58 2.48 14.16
N PRO A 46 -0.60 1.78 14.77
CA PRO A 46 0.59 2.44 15.30
C PRO A 46 1.44 3.10 14.22
N LEU A 47 1.48 2.53 13.01
CA LEU A 47 2.25 3.09 11.88
C LEU A 47 1.62 4.40 11.39
N LEU A 48 0.30 4.39 11.21
CA LEU A 48 -0.45 5.56 10.75
C LEU A 48 -0.49 6.67 11.79
N GLN A 49 -0.57 6.33 13.08
CA GLN A 49 -0.55 7.31 14.16
C GLN A 49 0.82 8.01 14.25
N ARG A 50 1.92 7.27 14.11
CA ARG A 50 3.25 7.85 14.10
C ARG A 50 3.49 8.71 12.86
N TRP A 51 3.10 8.25 11.68
CA TRP A 51 3.15 9.07 10.46
C TRP A 51 2.36 10.39 10.63
N LEU A 52 1.16 10.33 11.21
CA LEU A 52 0.34 11.52 11.43
C LEU A 52 1.04 12.53 12.34
N ASN A 53 1.63 12.06 13.45
CA ASN A 53 2.37 12.92 14.37
C ASN A 53 3.59 13.58 13.69
N GLU A 54 4.35 12.83 12.89
CA GLU A 54 5.48 13.37 12.13
C GLU A 54 5.03 14.41 11.09
N ALA A 55 3.92 14.16 10.39
CA ALA A 55 3.35 15.07 9.40
C ALA A 55 2.78 16.37 10.01
N GLU A 56 2.23 16.30 11.22
CA GLU A 56 1.68 17.47 11.94
C GLU A 56 2.78 18.37 12.52
N ASN A 57 3.94 17.80 12.87
CA ASN A 57 5.05 18.54 13.48
C ASN A 57 6.10 19.04 12.48
N SER A 58 6.00 18.69 11.19
CA SER A 58 6.97 19.15 10.19
C SER A 58 6.67 20.59 9.75
N GLU A 59 7.68 21.46 9.71
CA GLU A 59 7.55 22.86 9.25
C GLU A 59 7.11 22.98 7.78
N ASN A 60 7.50 22.01 6.94
CA ASN A 60 7.04 21.93 5.56
C ASN A 60 6.66 20.48 5.17
N PRO A 61 5.40 20.05 5.44
CA PRO A 61 4.94 18.68 5.17
C PRO A 61 5.08 18.27 3.70
N GLN A 62 5.09 19.26 2.80
CA GLN A 62 5.21 19.06 1.35
C GLN A 62 6.64 18.76 0.88
N ASP A 63 7.67 19.08 1.66
CA ASP A 63 9.06 18.71 1.30
C ASP A 63 9.39 17.26 1.69
N MET A 64 8.75 16.74 2.75
CA MET A 64 8.78 15.31 3.09
C MET A 64 8.29 14.46 1.90
N TYR A 65 7.28 14.94 1.19
CA TYR A 65 6.70 14.33 0.00
C TYR A 65 7.64 14.29 -1.22
N LYS A 66 8.45 15.34 -1.43
CA LYS A 66 9.38 15.42 -2.58
C LYS A 66 10.53 14.42 -2.45
N ILE A 67 11.09 14.30 -1.24
CA ILE A 67 12.15 13.32 -0.93
C ILE A 67 11.59 11.90 -1.06
N GLU A 68 10.33 11.70 -0.66
CA GLU A 68 9.64 10.41 -0.74
C GLU A 68 9.53 9.89 -2.17
N ARG A 69 9.18 10.74 -3.15
CA ARG A 69 9.09 10.35 -4.57
C ARG A 69 10.40 9.82 -5.15
N VAL A 70 11.54 10.37 -4.72
CA VAL A 70 12.86 9.98 -5.24
C VAL A 70 13.26 8.59 -4.73
N PHE A 71 12.88 8.24 -3.49
CA PHE A 71 13.23 6.95 -2.89
C PHE A 71 12.41 5.76 -3.41
N VAL A 72 11.19 5.99 -3.92
CA VAL A 72 10.27 4.94 -4.42
C VAL A 72 10.90 4.11 -5.54
N ASP A 73 11.71 4.74 -6.39
CA ASP A 73 12.32 4.09 -7.55
C ASP A 73 13.31 2.99 -7.14
N THR A 74 13.81 3.04 -5.89
CA THR A 74 14.80 2.09 -5.36
C THR A 74 14.20 0.88 -4.63
N ARG A 75 12.96 0.97 -4.12
CA ARG A 75 12.33 -0.10 -3.32
C ARG A 75 11.21 -0.78 -4.10
N LYS A 76 11.54 -1.86 -4.82
CA LYS A 76 10.57 -2.63 -5.60
C LYS A 76 9.70 -3.52 -4.71
N ARG A 77 8.52 -3.04 -4.32
CA ARG A 77 7.42 -3.92 -3.84
C ARG A 77 7.16 -4.99 -4.91
N LYS A 78 6.91 -6.25 -4.49
CA LYS A 78 6.44 -7.30 -5.41
C LYS A 78 5.19 -6.81 -6.14
N ARG A 79 5.34 -6.53 -7.44
CA ARG A 79 4.23 -6.07 -8.28
C ARG A 79 3.23 -7.21 -8.44
N ARG A 80 1.95 -6.84 -8.52
CA ARG A 80 0.90 -7.79 -8.89
C ARG A 80 1.08 -8.12 -10.37
N THR A 81 1.19 -9.39 -10.71
CA THR A 81 1.15 -9.84 -12.11
C THR A 81 -0.28 -9.74 -12.61
N SER A 82 -0.49 -9.00 -13.70
CA SER A 82 -1.75 -8.99 -14.42
C SER A 82 -1.69 -10.10 -15.47
N LEU A 83 -2.57 -11.09 -15.39
CA LEU A 83 -2.69 -12.13 -16.40
C LEU A 83 -3.69 -11.69 -17.46
N GLU A 84 -3.35 -11.83 -18.73
CA GLU A 84 -4.27 -11.59 -19.84
C GLU A 84 -5.44 -12.60 -19.82
N GLY A 85 -6.56 -12.22 -20.44
CA GLY A 85 -7.77 -13.05 -20.44
C GLY A 85 -7.55 -14.45 -21.02
N THR A 86 -6.80 -14.55 -22.12
CA THR A 86 -6.45 -15.82 -22.77
C THR A 86 -5.63 -16.73 -21.85
N VAL A 87 -4.60 -16.18 -21.21
CA VAL A 87 -3.74 -16.90 -20.24
C VAL A 87 -4.56 -17.36 -19.04
N ARG A 88 -5.44 -16.49 -18.53
CA ARG A 88 -6.33 -16.81 -17.42
C ARG A 88 -7.27 -17.97 -17.76
N SER A 89 -7.94 -17.94 -18.91
CA SER A 89 -8.86 -19.00 -19.33
C SER A 89 -8.15 -20.34 -19.55
N ALA A 90 -6.91 -20.32 -20.07
CA ALA A 90 -6.09 -21.53 -20.19
C ALA A 90 -5.76 -22.14 -18.81
N LEU A 91 -5.38 -21.31 -17.83
CA LEU A 91 -5.11 -21.75 -16.46
C LEU A 91 -6.36 -22.29 -15.76
N GLU A 92 -7.52 -21.63 -15.93
CA GLU A 92 -8.81 -22.10 -15.39
C GLU A 92 -9.20 -23.45 -16.00
N SER A 93 -9.03 -23.62 -17.32
CA SER A 93 -9.31 -24.88 -18.01
C SER A 93 -8.40 -26.03 -17.57
N TYR A 94 -7.12 -25.74 -17.31
CA TYR A 94 -6.18 -26.72 -16.81
C TYR A 94 -6.49 -27.10 -15.35
N PHE A 95 -6.80 -26.13 -14.50
CA PHE A 95 -7.16 -26.35 -13.09
C PHE A 95 -8.36 -27.29 -12.94
N MET A 96 -9.38 -27.16 -13.80
CA MET A 96 -10.54 -28.06 -13.79
C MET A 96 -10.18 -29.52 -14.07
N LYS A 97 -9.09 -29.79 -14.81
CA LYS A 97 -8.60 -31.15 -15.09
C LYS A 97 -7.65 -31.64 -14.00
N CYS A 98 -6.77 -30.77 -13.51
CA CYS A 98 -5.78 -31.09 -12.50
C CYS A 98 -5.65 -29.91 -11.51
N PRO A 99 -6.37 -29.94 -10.37
CA PRO A 99 -6.36 -28.85 -9.41
C PRO A 99 -5.06 -28.80 -8.58
N LYS A 100 -4.24 -29.85 -8.64
CA LYS A 100 -2.94 -29.97 -7.95
C LYS A 100 -1.86 -30.41 -8.95
N PRO A 101 -1.38 -29.50 -9.82
CA PRO A 101 -0.22 -29.79 -10.67
C PRO A 101 1.01 -30.11 -9.82
N ASN A 102 1.86 -31.00 -10.33
CA ASN A 102 3.15 -31.37 -9.73
C ASN A 102 4.22 -30.30 -9.98
#